data_AF-A0A239JIZ1-F1
#
_entry.id   AF-A0A239JIZ1-F1
#
_cell.length_a   1.000
_cell.length_b   1.000
_cell.length_c   1.000
_cell.angle_alpha   90.00
_cell.angle_beta   90.00
_cell.angle_gamma   90.00
#
_symmetry.space_group_name_H-M   'P 1'
#
loop_
_entity.id
_entity.type
_entity.pdbx_description
1 polymer ?
#
loop_
_entity_poly.entity_id
_entity_poly.type
_entity_poly.pdbx_seq_one_letter_code
_entity_poly.pdbx_strand_id
1 'polypeptide(L)' 'MKHDGGDHLHAHDSAMTEKFGSTTLATLRKIYGKFFAAGHPDTLTLSEVLPKLNDTSLSQLRRDHDTGHLKKKISKAA' A
#
# COMPACT_ATOMS: atom_id res chain seq x y z
N MET A 1 28.38 3.97 13.99
CA MET A 1 27.96 2.97 12.98
C MET A 1 27.20 1.91 13.77
N LYS A 2 25.89 1.74 13.62
CA LYS A 2 25.23 1.03 12.52
C LYS A 2 23.77 1.51 12.42
N HIS A 3 23.33 1.84 11.20
CA HIS A 3 21.92 2.06 10.89
C HIS A 3 21.22 0.69 10.88
N ASP A 4 20.46 0.42 11.93
CA ASP A 4 19.51 -0.68 12.00
C ASP A 4 18.20 -0.20 11.35
N GLY A 5 18.15 -0.26 10.01
CA GLY A 5 17.05 0.31 9.23
C GLY A 5 16.69 -0.51 7.99
N GLY A 6 17.22 -1.74 7.88
CA GLY A 6 17.05 -2.60 6.69
C GLY A 6 15.92 -3.63 6.80
N ASP A 7 15.47 -3.95 8.00
CA ASP A 7 14.52 -5.02 8.32
C ASP A 7 13.10 -4.50 8.61
N HIS A 8 12.98 -3.29 9.14
CA HIS A 8 11.69 -2.62 9.36
C HIS A 8 10.93 -2.40 8.04
N LEU A 9 11.66 -2.27 6.92
CA LEU A 9 11.03 -2.19 5.61
C LEU A 9 10.24 -3.45 5.27
N HIS A 10 10.89 -4.59 5.29
CA HIS A 10 10.28 -5.84 4.86
C HIS A 10 9.09 -6.28 5.75
N ALA A 11 9.14 -6.04 7.05
CA ALA A 11 8.08 -6.45 7.98
C ALA A 11 6.77 -5.66 7.80
N HIS A 12 6.83 -4.36 7.52
CA HIS A 12 5.64 -3.54 7.30
C HIS A 12 4.89 -3.93 6.03
N ASP A 13 5.63 -4.27 4.98
CA ASP A 13 5.06 -4.66 3.69
C ASP A 13 4.28 -5.97 3.85
N SER A 14 4.86 -6.97 4.54
CA SER A 14 4.16 -8.23 4.88
C SER A 14 2.92 -8.00 5.75
N ALA A 15 3.01 -7.18 6.80
CA ALA A 15 1.85 -6.88 7.64
C ALA A 15 0.72 -6.17 6.87
N MET A 16 1.08 -5.33 5.89
CA MET A 16 0.13 -4.64 5.04
C MET A 16 -0.54 -5.58 4.06
N THR A 17 0.19 -6.53 3.47
CA THR A 17 -0.41 -7.55 2.60
C THR A 17 -1.24 -8.56 3.37
N GLU A 18 -0.87 -8.93 4.59
CA GLU A 18 -1.71 -9.80 5.40
C GLU A 18 -3.03 -9.11 5.80
N LYS A 19 -3.01 -7.82 6.13
CA LYS A 19 -4.22 -7.08 6.57
C LYS A 19 -5.06 -6.53 5.43
N PHE A 20 -4.42 -6.00 4.40
CA PHE A 20 -5.05 -5.24 3.32
C PHE A 20 -4.77 -5.84 1.94
N GLY A 21 -4.09 -6.99 1.86
CA GLY A 21 -3.73 -7.61 0.60
C GLY A 21 -4.90 -8.01 -0.27
N SER A 22 -6.11 -8.17 0.28
CA SER A 22 -7.36 -8.40 -0.47
C SER A 22 -7.99 -7.12 -1.04
N THR A 23 -7.47 -5.94 -0.69
CA THR A 23 -7.98 -4.65 -1.17
C THR A 23 -7.61 -4.48 -2.63
N THR A 24 -8.59 -4.17 -3.49
CA THR A 24 -8.36 -3.95 -4.91
C THR A 24 -7.74 -2.58 -5.18
N LEU A 25 -7.03 -2.46 -6.31
CA LEU A 25 -6.53 -1.20 -6.81
C LEU A 25 -7.63 -0.19 -7.06
N ALA A 26 -8.84 -0.65 -7.45
CA ALA A 26 -10.01 0.20 -7.58
C ALA A 26 -10.24 1.03 -6.29
N THR A 27 -10.22 0.37 -5.13
CA THR A 27 -10.40 0.99 -3.83
C THR A 27 -9.24 1.92 -3.48
N LEU A 28 -7.99 1.49 -3.73
CA LEU A 28 -6.81 2.34 -3.50
C LEU A 28 -6.82 3.59 -4.38
N ARG A 29 -7.26 3.49 -5.63
CA ARG A 29 -7.41 4.63 -6.56
C ARG A 29 -8.52 5.59 -6.14
N LYS A 30 -9.58 5.11 -5.47
CA LYS A 30 -10.58 6.01 -4.85
C LYS A 30 -9.97 6.85 -3.71
N ILE A 31 -9.02 6.27 -2.97
CA ILE A 31 -8.39 6.90 -1.80
C ILE A 31 -7.27 7.86 -2.20
N TYR A 32 -6.33 7.36 -3.01
CA TYR A 32 -5.09 8.05 -3.37
C TYR A 32 -5.17 8.77 -4.72
N GLY A 33 -6.22 8.49 -5.50
CA GLY A 33 -6.45 9.06 -6.82
C GLY A 33 -6.19 8.08 -7.96
N LYS A 34 -6.74 8.39 -9.14
CA LYS A 34 -6.66 7.55 -10.36
C LYS A 34 -5.24 7.22 -10.82
N PHE A 35 -4.26 8.02 -10.42
CA PHE A 35 -2.85 7.85 -10.75
C PHE A 35 -2.12 6.89 -9.82
N PHE A 36 -2.75 6.47 -8.72
CA PHE A 36 -2.18 5.45 -7.83
C PHE A 36 -2.04 4.13 -8.59
N ALA A 37 -0.83 3.56 -8.56
CA ALA A 37 -0.48 2.36 -9.33
C ALA A 37 -0.84 2.48 -10.82
N ALA A 38 -0.59 3.65 -11.43
CA ALA A 38 -0.82 3.86 -12.86
C ALA A 38 -0.12 2.75 -13.68
N GLY A 39 -0.83 2.19 -14.66
CA GLY A 39 -0.35 1.07 -15.47
C GLY A 39 -0.80 -0.32 -14.99
N HIS A 40 -1.43 -0.43 -13.82
CA HIS A 40 -1.96 -1.69 -13.31
C HIS A 40 -3.49 -1.80 -13.47
N PRO A 41 -4.06 -3.01 -13.68
CA PRO A 41 -5.49 -3.24 -13.64
C PRO A 41 -6.08 -2.90 -12.27
N ASP A 42 -7.30 -2.35 -12.24
CA ASP A 42 -8.03 -2.09 -11.00
C ASP A 42 -8.54 -3.35 -10.30
N THR A 43 -8.61 -4.47 -11.02
CA THR A 43 -8.88 -5.82 -10.53
C THR A 43 -7.75 -6.41 -9.69
N LEU A 44 -6.52 -5.89 -9.82
CA LEU A 44 -5.40 -6.37 -9.03
C LEU A 44 -5.57 -6.00 -7.56
N THR A 45 -5.07 -6.87 -6.71
CA THR A 45 -5.08 -6.66 -5.27
C THR A 45 -3.81 -5.97 -4.79
N LEU A 46 -3.86 -5.39 -3.59
CA LEU A 46 -2.72 -4.72 -2.98
C LEU A 46 -1.51 -5.66 -2.90
N SER A 47 -1.73 -6.95 -2.61
CA SER A 47 -0.63 -7.93 -2.53
C SER A 47 0.08 -8.15 -3.85
N GLU A 48 -0.66 -8.16 -4.96
CA GLU A 48 -0.08 -8.36 -6.28
C GLU A 48 0.63 -7.13 -6.83
N VAL A 49 0.20 -5.94 -6.41
CA VAL A 49 0.80 -4.69 -6.86
C VAL A 49 1.87 -4.15 -5.93
N LEU A 50 1.88 -4.50 -4.65
CA LEU A 50 2.85 -3.99 -3.67
C LEU A 50 4.29 -4.08 -4.20
N PRO A 51 4.76 -5.25 -4.71
CA PRO A 51 6.12 -5.35 -5.25
C PRO A 51 6.32 -4.63 -6.60
N LYS A 52 5.24 -4.18 -7.26
CA LYS A 52 5.24 -3.52 -8.58
C LYS A 52 4.96 -2.02 -8.50
N LEU A 53 4.67 -1.50 -7.30
CA LEU A 53 4.39 -0.09 -7.09
C LEU A 53 5.67 0.75 -7.23
N ASN A 54 5.52 1.97 -7.73
CA ASN A 54 6.60 2.94 -7.75
C ASN A 54 6.89 3.47 -6.34
N ASP A 55 8.12 3.93 -6.13
CA ASP A 55 8.64 4.43 -4.85
C ASP A 55 7.75 5.51 -4.21
N THR A 56 7.19 6.42 -5.02
CA THR A 56 6.27 7.46 -4.57
C THR A 56 4.97 6.88 -4.01
N SER A 57 4.35 5.94 -4.72
CA SER A 57 3.10 5.30 -4.28
C SER A 57 3.32 4.41 -3.06
N LEU A 58 4.45 3.69 -3.00
CA LEU A 58 4.87 2.91 -1.84
C LEU A 58 5.09 3.80 -0.62
N SER A 59 5.82 4.89 -0.77
CA SER A 59 6.07 5.84 0.32
C SER A 59 4.78 6.41 0.91
N GLN A 60 3.80 6.77 0.07
CA GLN A 60 2.49 7.24 0.54
C GLN A 60 1.73 6.14 1.27
N LEU A 61 1.61 4.97 0.64
CA LEU A 61 0.88 3.82 1.19
C LEU A 61 1.45 3.39 2.54
N ARG A 62 2.78 3.37 2.65
CA ARG A 62 3.51 2.96 3.84
C ARG A 62 3.38 3.97 4.98
N ARG A 63 3.41 5.27 4.68
CA ARG A 63 3.11 6.32 5.68
C ARG A 63 1.69 6.19 6.20
N ASP A 64 0.72 6.00 5.33
CA ASP A 64 -0.68 5.83 5.74
C ASP A 64 -0.90 4.53 6.55
N HIS A 65 -0.17 3.46 6.25
CA HIS A 65 -0.16 2.23 7.05
C HIS A 65 0.41 2.48 8.44
N ASP A 66 1.57 3.15 8.52
CA ASP A 66 2.27 3.51 9.74
C ASP A 66 1.40 4.41 10.65
N THR A 67 0.74 5.42 10.09
CA THR A 67 -0.17 6.30 10.84
C THR A 67 -1.54 5.68 11.10
N GLY A 68 -1.80 4.43 10.65
CA GLY A 68 -3.09 3.76 10.77
C GLY A 68 -4.24 4.38 9.96
N HIS A 69 -3.93 5.31 9.06
CA HIS A 69 -4.90 5.97 8.18
C HIS A 69 -5.33 5.07 7.02
N LEU A 70 -4.47 4.16 6.57
CA LEU A 70 -4.76 3.24 5.48
C LEU A 70 -6.04 2.45 5.76
N LYS A 71 -6.19 1.90 6.97
CA LYS A 71 -7.39 1.16 7.38
C LYS A 71 -8.66 2.00 7.23
N LYS A 72 -8.65 3.22 7.77
CA LYS A 72 -9.82 4.13 7.75
C LYS A 72 -10.18 4.52 6.32
N LYS A 73 -9.18 4.78 5.48
CA LYS A 73 -9.35 5.12 4.07
C LYS A 73 -9.95 3.95 3.28
N ILE A 74 -9.43 2.73 3.47
CA ILE A 74 -9.95 1.51 2.84
C ILE A 74 -11.39 1.25 3.28
N SER A 75 -11.68 1.29 4.58
CA SER A 75 -13.05 1.11 5.08
C SER A 75 -14.03 2.18 4.58
N LYS A 76 -13.57 3.36 4.16
CA LYS A 76 -14.40 4.41 3.60
C LYS A 76 -14.60 4.29 2.07
N ALA A 77 -13.73 3.55 1.39
CA ALA A 77 -13.73 3.44 -0.07
C ALA A 77 -14.21 2.07 -0.59
N ALA A 78 -14.15 1.03 0.27
CA ALA A 78 -14.80 -0.26 0.08
C ALA A 78 -16.32 -0.09 0.15
#